data_AF-A0A1P8WCH7-F1
#
_entry.id   AF-A0A1P8WCH7-F1
#
_cell.length_a   1.000
_cell.length_b   1.000
_cell.length_c   1.000
_cell.angle_alpha   90.00
_cell.angle_beta   90.00
_cell.angle_gamma   90.00
#
_symmetry.space_group_name_H-M   'P 1'
#
loop_
_entity.id
_entity.type
_entity.pdbx_description
1 polymer ?
#
loop_
_entity_poly.entity_id
_entity_poly.type
_entity_poly.pdbx_seq_one_letter_code
_entity_poly.pdbx_strand_id
1 'polypeptide(L)'
;MVEMVVCTVLLSVVAAVLVPGIHAVHGQRKATRFETYTLIELENQAAMLKQTKTPADLQLSSWFTDRYIETQFTAEDVAADATSDTTQTPVRLTITRPSAEAKPDVVRSLVVWVDRQETAE
;
A
#
# COMPACT_ATOMS: atom_id res chain seq x y z
N MET A 1 -35.15 28.45 -30.56
CA MET A 1 -35.58 27.52 -29.50
C MET A 1 -35.07 26.10 -29.73
N VAL A 2 -35.28 25.50 -30.92
CA VAL A 2 -34.84 24.12 -31.23
C VAL A 2 -33.32 23.93 -31.05
N GLU A 3 -32.51 24.89 -31.48
CA GLU A 3 -31.04 24.82 -31.32
C GLU A 3 -30.59 24.73 -29.85
N MET A 4 -31.26 25.44 -28.93
CA MET A 4 -30.95 25.35 -27.50
C MET A 4 -31.28 23.97 -26.91
N VAL A 5 -32.37 23.34 -27.38
CA VAL A 5 -32.74 21.98 -26.96
C VAL A 5 -31.71 20.97 -27.45
N VAL A 6 -31.26 21.10 -28.70
CA VAL A 6 -30.23 20.21 -29.26
C VAL A 6 -28.90 20.39 -28.50
N CYS A 7 -28.47 21.61 -28.21
CA CYS A 7 -27.25 21.86 -27.45
C CYS A 7 -27.30 21.28 -26.03
N THR A 8 -28.42 21.41 -25.33
CA THR A 8 -28.55 20.88 -23.95
C THR A 8 -28.56 19.34 -23.92
N VAL A 9 -29.22 18.70 -24.89
CA VAL A 9 -29.19 17.24 -25.02
C VAL A 9 -27.77 16.75 -25.32
N LEU A 10 -27.07 17.37 -26.28
CA LEU A 10 -25.69 16.99 -26.60
C LEU A 10 -24.74 17.17 -25.40
N LEU A 11 -24.86 18.28 -24.66
CA LEU A 11 -24.06 18.51 -23.46
C LEU A 11 -24.35 17.48 -22.36
N SER A 12 -25.61 17.08 -22.17
CA SER A 12 -25.98 16.07 -21.18
C SER A 12 -25.40 14.70 -21.50
N VAL A 13 -25.41 14.28 -22.77
CA VAL A 13 -24.82 13.02 -23.23
C VAL A 13 -23.30 13.04 -23.06
N VAL A 14 -22.65 14.15 -23.43
CA VAL A 14 -21.21 14.33 -23.26
C VAL A 14 -20.80 14.28 -21.78
N ALA A 15 -21.56 14.94 -20.91
CA ALA A 15 -21.31 14.93 -19.47
C ALA A 15 -21.49 13.52 -18.86
N ALA A 16 -22.54 12.79 -19.26
CA ALA A 16 -22.82 11.45 -18.78
C ALA A 16 -21.71 10.44 -19.12
N VAL A 17 -20.97 10.65 -20.21
CA VAL A 17 -19.84 9.80 -20.61
C VAL A 17 -18.52 10.27 -19.99
N LEU A 18 -18.26 11.59 -19.95
CA LEU A 18 -17.00 12.13 -19.45
C LEU A 18 -16.85 12.01 -17.93
N VAL A 19 -17.93 12.23 -17.16
CA VAL A 19 -17.86 12.23 -15.70
C VAL A 19 -17.38 10.88 -15.14
N PRO A 20 -17.96 9.72 -15.52
CA PRO A 20 -17.45 8.42 -15.08
C PRO A 20 -15.99 8.18 -15.49
N GLY A 21 -15.60 8.61 -16.70
CA GLY A 21 -14.23 8.49 -17.19
C GLY A 21 -13.23 9.26 -16.33
N ILE A 22 -13.55 10.51 -15.98
CA ILE A 22 -12.70 11.33 -15.10
C ILE A 22 -12.59 10.69 -13.71
N HIS A 23 -13.69 10.20 -13.15
CA HIS A 23 -13.67 9.49 -11.86
C HIS A 23 -12.82 8.22 -11.90
N ALA A 24 -12.91 7.44 -12.97
CA ALA A 24 -12.10 6.24 -13.15
C ALA A 24 -10.60 6.56 -13.21
N VAL A 25 -10.21 7.55 -14.02
CA VAL A 25 -8.80 8.00 -14.12
C VAL A 25 -8.29 8.54 -12.79
N HIS A 26 -9.10 9.34 -12.09
CA HIS A 26 -8.73 9.89 -10.80
C HIS A 26 -8.58 8.79 -9.74
N GLY A 27 -9.46 7.78 -9.76
CA GLY A 27 -9.36 6.57 -8.94
C GLY A 27 -8.08 5.79 -9.20
N GLN A 28 -7.76 5.54 -10.48
CA GLN A 28 -6.51 4.87 -10.87
C GLN A 28 -5.28 5.64 -10.40
N ARG A 29 -5.22 6.96 -10.62
CA ARG A 29 -4.10 7.79 -10.15
C ARG A 29 -3.93 7.76 -8.64
N LYS A 30 -5.03 7.75 -7.89
CA LYS A 30 -4.99 7.60 -6.42
C LYS A 30 -4.46 6.23 -6.00
N ALA A 31 -4.88 5.16 -6.67
CA ALA A 31 -4.40 3.81 -6.41
C ALA A 31 -2.90 3.69 -6.69
N THR A 32 -2.44 4.13 -7.87
CA THR A 32 -1.01 4.08 -8.23
C THR A 32 -0.16 4.88 -7.25
N ARG A 33 -0.60 6.09 -6.85
CA ARG A 33 0.12 6.88 -5.85
C ARG A 33 0.24 6.15 -4.52
N PHE A 34 -0.86 5.56 -4.04
CA PHE A 34 -0.84 4.77 -2.82
C PHE A 34 0.15 3.61 -2.92
N GLU A 35 0.11 2.84 -4.01
CA GLU A 35 1.04 1.73 -4.24
C GLU A 35 2.50 2.18 -4.21
N THR A 36 2.84 3.26 -4.94
CA THR A 36 4.20 3.80 -4.98
C THR A 36 4.66 4.22 -3.58
N TYR A 37 3.85 4.96 -2.83
CA TYR A 37 4.23 5.40 -1.49
C TYR A 37 4.32 4.24 -0.50
N THR A 38 3.46 3.23 -0.64
CA THR A 38 3.50 2.02 0.21
C THR A 38 4.78 1.25 -0.01
N LEU A 39 5.25 1.11 -1.26
CA LEU A 39 6.51 0.46 -1.56
C LEU A 39 7.70 1.23 -0.98
N ILE A 40 7.74 2.55 -1.13
CA ILE A 40 8.79 3.40 -0.53
C ILE A 40 8.81 3.24 0.99
N GLU A 41 7.63 3.25 1.63
CA GLU A 41 7.54 3.07 3.07
C GLU A 41 8.02 1.67 3.49
N LEU A 42 7.60 0.61 2.80
CA LEU A 42 8.09 -0.76 3.05
C LEU A 42 9.61 -0.88 2.89
N GLU A 43 10.21 -0.21 1.89
CA GLU A 43 11.66 -0.18 1.71
C GLU A 43 12.37 0.57 2.84
N ASN A 44 11.80 1.68 3.32
CA ASN A 44 12.33 2.38 4.49
C ASN A 44 12.29 1.49 5.73
N GLN A 45 11.17 0.80 5.98
CA GLN A 45 11.05 -0.13 7.10
C GLN A 45 12.02 -1.32 6.95
N ALA A 46 12.23 -1.82 5.73
CA ALA A 46 13.21 -2.87 5.45
C ALA A 46 14.65 -2.42 5.75
N ALA A 47 14.99 -1.18 5.41
CA ALA A 47 16.30 -0.61 5.71
C ALA A 47 16.50 -0.43 7.22
N MET A 48 15.48 0.07 7.94
CA MET A 48 15.51 0.18 9.39
C MET A 48 15.64 -1.19 10.07
N LEU A 49 14.86 -2.17 9.63
CA LEU A 49 14.90 -3.53 10.17
C LEU A 49 16.28 -4.18 10.01
N LYS A 50 16.97 -3.95 8.89
CA LYS A 50 18.35 -4.43 8.71
C LYS A 50 19.34 -3.79 9.68
N GLN A 51 19.05 -2.58 10.17
CA GLN A 51 19.91 -1.86 11.12
C GLN A 51 19.60 -2.25 12.57
N THR A 52 18.33 -2.26 12.96
CA THR A 52 17.90 -2.56 14.34
C THR A 52 17.89 -4.05 14.63
N LYS A 53 17.66 -4.88 13.60
CA LYS A 53 17.49 -6.34 13.68
C LYS A 53 16.31 -6.79 14.55
N THR A 54 15.46 -5.87 14.98
CA THR A 54 14.29 -6.11 15.80
C THR A 54 13.03 -5.61 15.08
N PRO A 55 12.02 -6.46 14.86
CA PRO A 55 10.78 -6.06 14.19
C PRO A 55 9.83 -5.26 15.10
N ALA A 56 10.00 -5.33 16.43
CA ALA A 56 9.11 -4.70 17.40
C ALA A 56 9.09 -3.17 17.37
N ASP A 57 10.18 -2.54 16.90
CA ASP A 57 10.33 -1.08 16.88
C ASP A 57 9.88 -0.42 15.56
N LEU A 58 9.44 -1.22 14.59
CA LEU A 58 9.04 -0.71 13.28
C LEU A 58 7.67 -0.03 13.38
N GLN A 59 7.63 1.23 12.99
CA GLN A 59 6.41 2.02 12.89
C GLN A 59 6.41 2.79 11.58
N LEU A 60 5.23 2.88 10.95
CA LEU A 60 5.04 3.69 9.77
C LEU A 60 5.38 5.16 10.06
N SER A 61 5.93 5.85 9.07
CA SER A 61 6.21 7.27 9.18
C SER A 61 4.95 8.08 9.49
N SER A 62 5.13 9.18 10.25
CA SER A 62 4.03 10.11 10.59
C SER A 62 3.37 10.68 9.34
N TRP A 63 4.16 11.05 8.34
CA TRP A 63 3.64 11.51 7.06
C TRP A 63 2.73 10.49 6.36
N PHE A 64 3.07 9.20 6.42
CA PHE A 64 2.28 8.15 5.77
C PHE A 64 0.97 7.91 6.54
N THR A 65 1.05 7.83 7.86
CA THR A 65 -0.11 7.60 8.75
C THR A 65 -1.08 8.78 8.73
N ASP A 66 -0.60 10.02 8.68
CA ASP A 66 -1.45 11.22 8.53
C ASP A 66 -2.24 11.20 7.22
N ARG A 67 -1.63 10.68 6.14
CA ARG A 67 -2.24 10.67 4.81
C ARG A 67 -3.14 9.46 4.57
N TYR A 68 -2.85 8.34 5.23
CA TYR A 68 -3.55 7.08 5.08
C TYR A 68 -3.91 6.50 6.45
N ILE A 69 -4.74 7.23 7.19
CA ILE A 69 -5.11 6.93 8.59
C ILE A 69 -5.62 5.50 8.79
N GLU A 70 -6.29 4.94 7.79
CA GLU A 70 -6.91 3.61 7.85
C GLU A 70 -5.91 2.46 7.63
N THR A 71 -4.64 2.75 7.30
CA THR A 71 -3.66 1.70 7.01
C THR A 71 -3.19 0.98 8.25
N GLN A 72 -3.01 -0.33 8.11
CA GLN A 72 -2.46 -1.21 9.12
C GLN A 72 -1.09 -1.71 8.66
N PHE A 73 -0.14 -1.79 9.59
CA PHE A 73 1.19 -2.33 9.35
C PHE A 73 1.41 -3.54 10.24
N THR A 74 1.91 -4.63 9.64
CA THR A 74 2.29 -5.84 10.37
C THR A 74 3.69 -6.27 9.95
N ALA A 75 4.48 -6.69 10.92
CA ALA A 75 5.78 -7.32 10.71
C ALA A 75 5.72 -8.72 11.34
N GLU A 76 5.86 -9.75 10.51
CA GLU A 76 5.69 -11.14 10.92
C GLU A 76 6.94 -11.94 10.53
N ASP A 77 7.48 -12.72 11.47
CA ASP A 77 8.53 -13.69 11.16
C ASP A 77 7.93 -14.81 10.32
N VAL A 78 8.49 -15.04 9.14
CA VAL A 78 8.10 -16.15 8.29
C VAL A 78 8.91 -17.35 8.72
N ALA A 79 8.24 -18.46 9.06
CA ALA A 79 8.93 -19.71 9.34
C ALA A 79 9.77 -20.10 8.12
N ALA A 80 11.10 -20.07 8.26
CA ALA A 80 11.99 -20.64 7.27
C ALA A 80 11.83 -22.17 7.34
N ASP A 81 11.62 -22.82 6.20
CA ASP A 81 11.64 -24.27 6.13
C ASP A 81 12.95 -24.79 6.73
N ALA A 82 12.85 -25.77 7.63
CA ALA A 82 13.92 -26.29 8.49
C ALA A 82 15.15 -26.88 7.75
N THR A 83 15.17 -26.82 6.42
CA THR A 83 16.21 -27.32 5.53
C THR A 83 17.22 -26.27 5.08
N SER A 84 17.01 -24.98 5.38
CA SER A 84 17.94 -23.92 4.99
C SER A 84 18.81 -23.51 6.17
N ASP A 85 20.08 -23.89 6.13
CA ASP A 85 21.17 -23.55 7.05
C ASP A 85 21.57 -22.06 6.94
N THR A 86 20.56 -21.19 7.03
CA THR A 86 20.68 -19.75 6.83
C THR A 86 20.66 -19.05 8.18
N THR A 87 21.72 -18.29 8.47
CA THR A 87 21.83 -17.39 9.63
C THR A 87 20.85 -16.21 9.58
N GLN A 88 19.96 -16.18 8.58
CA GLN A 88 19.03 -15.09 8.32
C GLN A 88 17.59 -15.56 8.52
N THR A 89 16.81 -14.74 9.22
CA THR A 89 15.39 -14.94 9.45
C THR A 89 14.61 -14.07 8.46
N PRO A 90 13.69 -14.66 7.67
CA PRO A 90 12.84 -13.88 6.78
C PRO A 90 11.72 -13.22 7.58
N VAL A 91 11.64 -11.89 7.52
CA VAL A 91 10.58 -11.09 8.10
C VAL A 91 9.70 -10.54 6.98
N ARG A 92 8.39 -10.77 7.06
CA ARG A 92 7.40 -10.21 6.14
C ARG A 92 6.85 -8.92 6.73
N LEU A 93 7.10 -7.83 6.03
CA LEU A 93 6.50 -6.52 6.28
C LEU A 93 5.26 -6.37 5.41
N THR A 94 4.11 -6.07 5.98
CA THR A 94 2.85 -5.92 5.25
C THR A 94 2.18 -4.60 5.61
N ILE A 95 1.77 -3.84 4.60
CA ILE A 95 0.87 -2.71 4.74
C ILE A 95 -0.46 -3.07 4.08
N THR A 96 -1.52 -3.01 4.87
CA THR A 96 -2.90 -3.24 4.42
C THR A 96 -3.68 -1.95 4.51
N ARG A 97 -4.34 -1.60 3.40
CA ARG A 97 -5.34 -0.53 3.40
C ARG A 97 -6.73 -1.15 3.21
N PRO A 98 -7.61 -1.07 4.22
CA PRO A 98 -8.99 -1.49 4.07
C PRO A 98 -9.68 -0.59 3.04
N SER A 99 -10.45 -1.18 2.12
CA SER A 99 -11.23 -0.36 1.20
C SER A 99 -12.61 -0.06 1.76
N ALA A 100 -12.92 1.22 1.96
CA ALA A 100 -14.30 1.67 1.93
C ALA A 100 -14.85 1.45 0.49
N GLU A 101 -16.09 1.00 0.32
CA GLU A 101 -16.79 0.87 -0.98
C GLU A 101 -16.52 -0.38 -1.85
N ALA A 102 -16.74 -1.59 -1.32
CA ALA A 102 -16.90 -2.84 -2.11
C ALA A 102 -15.75 -3.19 -3.09
N LYS A 103 -14.57 -2.61 -2.88
CA LYS A 103 -13.32 -2.94 -3.58
C LYS A 103 -12.49 -3.87 -2.70
N PRO A 104 -11.64 -4.71 -3.29
CA PRO A 104 -10.74 -5.54 -2.50
C PRO A 104 -9.77 -4.67 -1.69
N ASP A 105 -9.44 -5.13 -0.50
CA ASP A 105 -8.39 -4.51 0.32
C ASP A 105 -7.08 -4.49 -0.44
N VAL A 106 -6.35 -3.38 -0.31
CA VAL A 106 -5.06 -3.24 -0.96
C VAL A 106 -4.00 -3.70 0.02
N VAL A 107 -3.46 -4.90 -0.23
CA VAL A 107 -2.38 -5.50 0.56
C VAL A 107 -1.08 -5.42 -0.22
N ARG A 108 -0.02 -4.93 0.42
CA ARG A 108 1.34 -4.92 -0.11
C ARG A 108 2.27 -5.48 0.93
N SER A 109 3.10 -6.44 0.52
CA SER A 109 4.04 -7.12 1.40
C SER A 109 5.43 -7.15 0.79
N LEU A 110 6.44 -7.00 1.63
CA LEU A 110 7.85 -7.13 1.30
C LEU A 110 8.48 -8.13 2.27
N VAL A 111 9.21 -9.12 1.75
CA VAL A 111 9.97 -10.07 2.57
C VAL A 111 11.41 -9.61 2.64
N VAL A 112 11.92 -9.48 3.86
CA VAL A 112 13.27 -9.00 4.15
C VAL A 112 14.02 -10.07 4.93
N TRP A 113 15.21 -10.42 4.48
CA TRP A 113 16.09 -11.34 5.20
C TRP A 113 16.96 -10.54 6.16
N VAL A 114 16.93 -10.90 7.43
CA VAL A 114 17.60 -10.18 8.53
C VAL A 114 18.47 -11.17 9.28
N ASP A 115 19.69 -10.81 9.64
CA ASP A 115 20.57 -11.69 10.41
C ASP A 115 19.93 -11.99 11.78
N ARG A 116 19.87 -13.27 12.13
CA ARG A 116 19.34 -13.74 13.42
C ARG A 116 20.16 -13.10 14.55
N GLN A 117 19.51 -12.36 15.44
CA GLN A 117 20.15 -12.00 16.70
C GLN A 117 20.32 -13.28 17.51
N GLU A 118 21.55 -13.73 17.70
CA GLU A 118 21.89 -14.60 18.83
C GLU A 118 21.66 -13.76 20.08
N THR A 119 20.46 -13.84 20.65
CA THR A 119 20.26 -13.49 22.05
C THR A 119 21.16 -14.40 22.87
N ALA A 120 22.33 -13.88 23.25
CA ALA A 120 23.14 -14.43 24.30
C ALA A 120 22.38 -14.28 25.63
N GLU A 121 21.49 -15.22 25.91
CA GLU A 121 21.00 -15.51 27.26
C GLU A 121 21.83 -16.63 27.90
#